data_AF-A0A6P9EEJ1-F1
#
_entry.id   AF-A0A6P9EEJ1-F1
#
_cell.length_a   1.000
_cell.length_b   1.000
_cell.length_c   1.000
_cell.angle_alpha   90.00
_cell.angle_beta   90.00
_cell.angle_gamma   90.00
#
_symmetry.space_group_name_H-M   'P 1'
#
loop_
_entity.id
_entity.type
_entity.pdbx_description
1 polymer ?
#
loop_
_entity_poly.entity_id
_entity_poly.type
_entity_poly.pdbx_seq_one_letter_code
_entity_poly.pdbx_strand_id
1 'polypeptide(L)'
;MLWGFLHHAVEPLLTRWPFSLFREKALKAEIDHVHYEDKNTRYLCIGSVEKVLCLIACWDEDPNGEASKLHLARIPDNYWVAIDGLKIQSFGCQMWDAGFTIQAILSCNLNEEYRLTLRKSLDFVKASQLAAGD
;
A
#
# COMPACT_ATOMS: atom_id res chain seq x y z
N MET A 1 -9.19 -7.95 -26.88
CA MET A 1 -10.00 -9.19 -26.86
C MET A 1 -10.70 -9.37 -25.52
N LEU A 2 -9.98 -9.58 -24.41
CA LEU A 2 -10.59 -9.79 -23.07
C LEU A 2 -11.45 -8.62 -22.58
N TRP A 3 -10.91 -7.40 -22.55
CA TRP A 3 -11.66 -6.23 -22.05
C TRP A 3 -12.94 -6.00 -22.86
N GLY A 4 -12.86 -6.03 -24.20
CA GLY A 4 -14.05 -5.90 -25.05
C GLY A 4 -15.13 -6.95 -24.75
N PHE A 5 -14.75 -8.21 -24.49
CA PHE A 5 -15.69 -9.23 -24.08
C PHE A 5 -16.32 -8.95 -22.70
N LEU A 6 -15.51 -8.58 -21.71
CA LEU A 6 -16.01 -8.23 -20.37
C LEU A 6 -17.02 -7.07 -20.45
N HIS A 7 -16.68 -6.02 -21.19
CA HIS A 7 -17.51 -4.82 -21.28
C HIS A 7 -18.79 -5.03 -22.11
N HIS A 8 -18.74 -5.80 -23.21
CA HIS A 8 -19.89 -5.93 -24.10
C HIS A 8 -20.80 -7.13 -23.78
N ALA A 9 -20.29 -8.17 -23.12
CA ALA A 9 -21.05 -9.38 -22.82
C ALA A 9 -21.27 -9.60 -21.32
N VAL A 10 -20.23 -9.50 -20.51
CA VAL A 10 -20.31 -9.81 -19.06
C VAL A 10 -20.97 -8.69 -18.28
N GLU A 11 -20.62 -7.44 -18.55
CA GLU A 11 -21.18 -6.29 -17.83
C GLU A 11 -22.72 -6.16 -17.99
N PRO A 12 -23.30 -6.29 -19.21
CA PRO A 12 -24.75 -6.31 -19.37
C PRO A 12 -25.44 -7.52 -18.73
N LEU A 13 -24.73 -8.64 -18.57
CA LEU A 13 -25.25 -9.83 -17.89
C LEU A 13 -25.31 -9.61 -16.37
N LEU A 14 -24.23 -9.09 -15.78
CA LEU A 14 -24.12 -8.84 -14.34
C LEU A 14 -25.05 -7.73 -13.83
N THR A 15 -25.51 -6.84 -14.71
CA THR A 15 -26.47 -5.78 -14.36
C THR A 15 -27.93 -6.25 -14.39
N ARG A 16 -28.21 -7.46 -14.89
CA ARG A 16 -29.56 -8.03 -14.95
C ARG A 16 -29.86 -8.90 -13.72
N TRP A 17 -31.14 -8.97 -13.36
CA TRP A 17 -31.60 -9.92 -12.35
C TRP A 17 -31.41 -11.37 -12.83
N PRO A 18 -30.93 -12.30 -11.97
CA PRO A 18 -30.62 -12.13 -10.54
C PRO A 18 -29.17 -11.72 -10.24
N PHE A 19 -28.30 -11.61 -11.25
CA PHE A 19 -26.87 -11.33 -11.07
C PHE A 19 -26.57 -9.97 -10.42
N SER A 20 -27.43 -8.97 -10.66
CA SER A 20 -27.32 -7.66 -10.02
C SER A 20 -27.36 -7.72 -8.50
N LEU A 21 -28.11 -8.67 -7.90
CA LEU A 21 -28.15 -8.87 -6.44
C LEU A 21 -26.82 -9.41 -5.90
N PHE A 22 -26.18 -10.31 -6.64
CA PHE A 22 -24.86 -10.82 -6.26
C PHE A 22 -23.80 -9.75 -6.43
N ARG A 23 -23.90 -8.93 -7.49
CA ARG A 23 -23.00 -7.81 -7.73
C ARG A 23 -23.05 -6.79 -6.60
N GLU A 24 -24.24 -6.38 -6.17
CA GLU A 24 -24.40 -5.43 -5.06
C GLU A 24 -23.76 -5.96 -3.77
N LYS A 25 -24.00 -7.24 -3.42
CA LYS A 25 -23.37 -7.88 -2.26
C LYS A 25 -21.85 -7.95 -2.38
N ALA A 26 -21.34 -8.28 -3.56
CA ALA A 26 -19.90 -8.36 -3.81
C ALA A 26 -19.24 -6.98 -3.70
N LEU A 27 -19.82 -5.94 -4.29
CA LEU A 27 -19.32 -4.57 -4.19
C LEU A 27 -19.30 -4.07 -2.75
N LYS A 28 -20.33 -4.39 -1.96
CA LYS A 28 -20.36 -4.06 -0.53
C LYS A 28 -19.24 -4.76 0.25
N ALA A 29 -19.02 -6.05 0.01
CA ALA A 29 -17.95 -6.78 0.66
C ALA A 29 -16.56 -6.26 0.25
N GLU A 30 -16.39 -5.90 -1.03
CA GLU A 30 -15.15 -5.37 -1.56
C GLU A 30 -14.80 -4.02 -0.92
N ILE A 31 -15.74 -3.08 -0.86
CA ILE A 31 -15.48 -1.78 -0.24
C ILE A 31 -15.21 -1.90 1.26
N ASP A 32 -15.87 -2.86 1.96
CA ASP A 32 -15.56 -3.15 3.36
C ASP A 32 -14.11 -3.67 3.52
N HIS A 33 -13.60 -4.47 2.57
CA HIS A 33 -12.20 -4.92 2.56
C HIS A 33 -11.23 -3.77 2.28
N VAL A 34 -11.54 -2.88 1.34
CA VAL A 34 -10.74 -1.67 1.07
C VAL A 34 -10.65 -0.81 2.34
N HIS A 35 -11.78 -0.49 2.97
CA HIS A 35 -11.80 0.30 4.20
C HIS A 35 -11.03 -0.37 5.36
N TYR A 36 -11.04 -1.69 5.44
CA TYR A 36 -10.29 -2.44 6.44
C TYR A 36 -8.77 -2.32 6.18
N GLU A 37 -8.34 -2.51 4.94
CA GLU A 37 -6.95 -2.36 4.51
C GLU A 37 -6.43 -0.95 4.76
N ASP A 38 -7.22 0.05 4.40
CA ASP A 38 -6.92 1.46 4.59
C ASP A 38 -6.69 1.81 6.07
N LYS A 39 -7.58 1.35 6.95
CA LYS A 39 -7.44 1.60 8.39
C LYS A 39 -6.20 0.89 8.97
N ASN A 40 -5.96 -0.36 8.58
CA ASN A 40 -4.83 -1.13 9.07
C ASN A 40 -3.48 -0.53 8.63
N THR A 41 -3.40 -0.08 7.38
CA THR A 41 -2.16 0.46 6.79
C THR A 41 -2.03 1.97 6.97
N ARG A 42 -3.02 2.63 7.60
CA ARG A 42 -3.12 4.09 7.71
C ARG A 42 -3.08 4.76 6.33
N TYR A 43 -3.83 4.18 5.39
CA TYR A 43 -4.02 4.61 4.01
C TYR A 43 -2.75 4.53 3.16
N LEU A 44 -1.78 3.69 3.54
CA LEU A 44 -0.55 3.47 2.77
C LEU A 44 -0.72 2.37 1.71
N CYS A 45 -1.56 1.37 2.01
CA CYS A 45 -1.77 0.14 1.25
C CYS A 45 -0.49 -0.72 1.09
N ILE A 46 -0.59 -1.92 0.50
CA ILE A 46 0.55 -2.81 0.24
C ILE A 46 1.43 -2.35 -0.92
N GLY A 47 0.93 -1.44 -1.76
CA GLY A 47 1.76 -0.91 -2.82
C GLY A 47 1.07 0.10 -3.69
N SER A 48 1.86 0.72 -4.56
CA SER A 48 1.43 1.88 -5.33
C SER A 48 0.26 1.63 -6.26
N VAL A 49 0.13 0.41 -6.80
CA VAL A 49 -1.00 0.05 -7.67
C VAL A 49 -2.28 -0.06 -6.86
N GLU A 50 -2.28 -0.88 -5.81
CA GLU A 50 -3.42 -1.03 -4.90
C GLU A 50 -3.79 0.31 -4.26
N LYS A 51 -2.80 1.07 -3.79
CA LYS A 51 -2.96 2.42 -3.23
C LYS A 51 -3.80 3.34 -4.11
N VAL A 52 -3.57 3.32 -5.42
CA VAL A 52 -4.32 4.14 -6.37
C VAL A 52 -5.72 3.56 -6.62
N LEU A 53 -5.87 2.23 -6.68
CA LEU A 53 -7.17 1.59 -6.84
C LEU A 53 -8.09 1.82 -5.63
N CYS A 54 -7.57 1.64 -4.41
CA CYS A 54 -8.31 1.90 -3.17
C CYS A 54 -8.67 3.39 -3.04
N LEU A 55 -7.76 4.30 -3.40
CA LEU A 55 -8.09 5.73 -3.49
C LEU A 55 -9.24 6.01 -4.46
N ILE A 56 -9.22 5.41 -5.66
CA ILE A 56 -10.28 5.63 -6.66
C ILE A 56 -11.61 5.06 -6.15
N ALA A 57 -11.61 3.89 -5.51
CA ALA A 57 -12.81 3.30 -4.93
C ALA A 57 -13.41 4.19 -3.83
N CYS A 58 -12.59 4.65 -2.88
CA CYS A 58 -13.01 5.57 -1.82
C CYS A 58 -13.47 6.94 -2.37
N TRP A 59 -12.85 7.41 -3.46
CA TRP A 59 -13.25 8.65 -4.13
C TRP A 59 -14.58 8.52 -4.87
N ASP A 60 -14.86 7.37 -5.49
CA ASP A 60 -16.15 7.08 -6.12
C ASP A 60 -17.28 7.01 -5.07
N GLU A 61 -16.99 6.47 -3.87
CA GLU A 61 -17.94 6.42 -2.75
C GLU A 61 -18.25 7.82 -2.18
N ASP A 62 -17.22 8.61 -1.85
CA ASP A 62 -17.36 10.01 -1.44
C ASP A 62 -16.09 10.83 -1.78
N PRO A 63 -16.15 11.67 -2.83
CA PRO A 63 -15.03 12.52 -3.22
C PRO A 63 -14.55 13.48 -2.12
N ASN A 64 -15.45 13.90 -1.23
CA ASN A 64 -15.15 14.83 -0.14
C ASN A 64 -14.99 14.13 1.22
N GLY A 65 -15.07 12.79 1.22
CA GLY A 65 -14.99 11.94 2.39
C GLY A 65 -13.62 12.00 3.07
N GLU A 66 -13.61 11.57 4.33
CA GLU A 66 -12.37 11.51 5.12
C GLU A 66 -11.36 10.52 4.52
N ALA A 67 -11.82 9.34 4.08
CA ALA A 67 -10.97 8.34 3.45
C ALA A 67 -10.22 8.91 2.23
N SER A 68 -10.93 9.55 1.30
CA SER A 68 -10.36 10.21 0.12
C SER A 68 -9.28 11.24 0.49
N LYS A 69 -9.53 12.08 1.50
CA LYS A 69 -8.55 13.07 2.00
C LYS A 69 -7.31 12.40 2.59
N LEU A 70 -7.50 11.35 3.39
CA LEU A 70 -6.40 10.58 4.00
C LEU A 70 -5.58 9.85 2.93
N HIS A 71 -6.21 9.29 1.90
CA HIS A 71 -5.48 8.70 0.78
C HIS A 71 -4.63 9.73 0.05
N LEU A 72 -5.21 10.89 -0.31
CA LEU A 72 -4.50 11.94 -1.02
C LEU A 72 -3.28 12.44 -0.24
N ALA A 73 -3.42 12.59 1.08
CA ALA A 73 -2.33 12.99 1.97
C ALA A 73 -1.16 11.98 1.99
N ARG A 74 -1.42 10.71 1.67
CA ARG A 74 -0.43 9.61 1.65
C ARG A 74 0.20 9.34 0.29
N ILE A 75 -0.25 9.99 -0.79
CA ILE A 75 0.38 9.82 -2.11
C ILE A 75 1.89 10.15 -2.09
N PRO A 76 2.33 11.25 -1.44
CA PRO A 76 3.75 11.59 -1.40
C PRO A 76 4.65 10.55 -0.73
N ASP A 77 4.13 9.66 0.11
CA ASP A 77 4.89 8.56 0.71
C ASP A 77 5.44 7.58 -0.35
N ASN A 78 4.81 7.54 -1.54
CA ASN A 78 5.22 6.72 -2.68
C ASN A 78 6.14 7.47 -3.66
N TYR A 79 6.47 8.74 -3.41
CA TYR A 79 7.30 9.53 -4.32
C TYR A 79 8.79 9.30 -4.09
N TRP A 80 9.52 9.11 -5.18
CA TRP A 80 10.98 9.00 -5.17
C TRP A 80 11.60 9.85 -6.28
N VAL A 81 12.47 10.79 -5.91
CA VAL A 81 13.24 11.57 -6.88
C VAL A 81 14.51 10.79 -7.23
N ALA A 82 14.49 10.14 -8.40
CA ALA A 82 15.64 9.44 -8.95
C ALA A 82 16.50 10.37 -9.83
N ILE A 83 17.66 9.85 -10.27
CA ILE A 83 18.60 10.56 -11.16
C ILE A 83 17.96 11.02 -12.48
N ASP A 84 16.87 10.36 -12.90
CA ASP A 84 16.12 10.59 -14.12
C ASP A 84 14.74 11.21 -13.86
N GLY A 85 14.49 11.70 -12.64
CA GLY A 85 13.28 12.44 -12.27
C GLY A 85 12.39 11.74 -11.24
N LEU A 86 11.19 12.28 -11.05
CA LEU A 86 10.22 11.78 -10.08
C LEU A 86 9.60 10.46 -10.53
N LYS A 87 9.63 9.46 -9.64
CA LYS A 87 9.04 8.14 -9.81
C LYS A 87 8.04 7.84 -8.70
N ILE A 88 7.10 6.96 -8.99
CA ILE A 88 6.22 6.36 -7.98
C ILE A 88 6.81 4.99 -7.63
N GLN A 89 7.15 4.82 -6.36
CA GLN A 89 7.57 3.57 -5.75
C GLN A 89 6.43 3.02 -4.89
N SER A 90 6.62 1.83 -4.31
CA SER A 90 5.75 1.34 -3.23
C SER A 90 6.09 2.08 -1.91
N PHE A 91 5.86 1.46 -0.76
CA PHE A 91 6.22 1.96 0.58
C PHE A 91 7.74 2.00 0.88
N GLY A 92 8.60 1.72 -0.10
CA GLY A 92 10.07 1.68 0.03
C GLY A 92 10.64 0.32 0.46
N CYS A 93 11.94 0.29 0.73
CA CYS A 93 12.70 -0.90 1.15
C CYS A 93 13.55 -0.68 2.41
N GLN A 94 13.18 0.31 3.23
CA GLN A 94 13.96 0.83 4.36
C GLN A 94 14.33 -0.26 5.36
N MET A 95 13.37 -1.10 5.78
CA MET A 95 13.61 -2.18 6.72
C MET A 95 14.45 -3.31 6.12
N TRP A 96 14.22 -3.63 4.86
CA TRP A 96 14.97 -4.64 4.11
C TRP A 96 16.45 -4.25 3.95
N ASP A 97 16.70 -3.02 3.50
CA ASP A 97 18.04 -2.48 3.31
C ASP A 97 18.78 -2.32 4.64
N ALA A 98 18.09 -1.86 5.70
CA ALA A 98 18.67 -1.79 7.03
C ALA A 98 19.07 -3.18 7.53
N GLY A 99 18.19 -4.18 7.39
CA GLY A 99 18.45 -5.55 7.82
C GLY A 99 19.67 -6.18 7.12
N PHE A 100 19.79 -6.00 5.81
CA PHE A 100 20.95 -6.50 5.06
C PHE A 100 22.23 -5.71 5.32
N THR A 101 22.13 -4.40 5.47
CA THR A 101 23.30 -3.56 5.78
C THR A 101 23.89 -3.91 7.14
N ILE A 102 23.05 -4.11 8.17
CA ILE A 102 23.50 -4.55 9.49
C ILE A 102 24.23 -5.90 9.36
N GLN A 103 23.64 -6.87 8.66
CA GLN A 103 24.25 -8.19 8.47
C GLN A 103 25.59 -8.12 7.74
N ALA A 104 25.71 -7.28 6.71
CA ALA A 104 26.94 -7.08 5.97
C ALA A 104 28.06 -6.47 6.84
N ILE A 105 27.75 -5.41 7.60
CA ILE A 105 28.72 -4.77 8.52
C ILE A 105 29.27 -5.78 9.53
N LEU A 106 28.38 -6.58 10.14
CA LEU A 106 28.77 -7.59 11.13
C LEU A 106 29.61 -8.71 10.50
N SER A 107 29.23 -9.18 9.32
CA SER A 107 29.95 -10.25 8.61
C SER A 107 31.36 -9.84 8.17
N CYS A 108 31.56 -8.55 7.91
CA CYS A 108 32.86 -7.98 7.55
C CYS A 108 33.71 -7.60 8.77
N ASN A 109 33.26 -7.86 10.02
CA ASN A 109 33.93 -7.46 11.26
C ASN A 109 34.17 -5.93 11.37
N LEU A 110 33.27 -5.11 10.82
CA LEU A 110 33.37 -3.65 10.83
C LEU A 110 32.59 -3.02 11.99
N ASN A 111 32.27 -3.79 13.04
CA ASN A 111 31.44 -3.35 14.16
C ASN A 111 32.04 -2.17 14.95
N GLU A 112 33.36 -2.15 15.13
CA GLU A 112 34.03 -1.04 15.85
C GLU A 112 34.01 0.25 15.03
N GLU A 113 34.23 0.15 13.72
CA GLU A 113 34.20 1.29 12.80
C GLU A 113 32.79 1.89 12.70
N TYR A 114 31.75 1.05 12.58
CA TYR A 114 30.37 1.47 12.40
C TYR A 114 29.54 1.45 13.68
N ARG A 115 30.18 1.49 14.86
CA ARG A 115 29.50 1.32 16.17
C ARG A 115 28.31 2.28 16.37
N LEU A 116 28.46 3.54 15.97
CA LEU A 116 27.38 4.54 16.08
C LEU A 116 26.25 4.28 15.09
N THR A 117 26.57 3.87 13.86
CA THR A 117 25.59 3.49 12.84
C THR A 117 24.79 2.29 13.30
N LEU A 118 25.46 1.22 13.76
CA LEU A 118 24.80 0.02 14.27
C LEU A 118 23.86 0.30 15.46
N ARG A 119 24.22 1.24 16.33
CA ARG A 119 23.33 1.70 17.42
C ARG A 119 22.05 2.32 16.86
N LYS A 120 22.16 3.27 15.92
CA LYS A 120 21.00 3.89 15.28
C LYS A 120 20.17 2.88 14.49
N SER A 121 20.82 1.94 13.81
CA SER A 121 20.14 0.86 13.09
C SER A 121 19.33 -0.01 14.05
N LEU A 122 19.87 -0.34 15.22
CA LEU A 122 19.12 -1.07 16.24
C LEU A 122 17.89 -0.30 16.73
N ASP A 123 18.04 1.01 16.98
CA ASP A 123 16.92 1.87 17.38
C ASP A 123 15.83 1.90 16.28
N PHE A 124 16.23 1.99 15.01
CA PHE A 124 15.33 1.93 13.86
C PHE A 124 14.60 0.58 13.76
N VAL A 125 15.31 -0.55 13.89
CA VAL A 125 14.70 -1.89 13.85
C VAL A 125 13.69 -2.06 14.98
N LYS A 126 14.03 -1.64 16.21
CA LYS A 126 13.11 -1.70 17.35
C LYS A 126 11.87 -0.85 17.14
N ALA A 127 12.02 0.36 16.61
CA ALA A 127 10.91 1.25 16.34
C ALA A 127 10.01 0.76 15.18
N SER A 128 10.57 -0.07 14.30
CA SER A 128 9.88 -0.62 13.12
C SER A 128 9.23 -1.97 13.37
N GLN A 129 9.43 -2.56 14.55
CA GLN A 129 8.76 -3.81 14.93
C GLN A 129 7.26 -3.55 15.14
N LEU A 130 6.42 -4.29 14.42
CA LEU A 130 4.98 -4.27 14.63
C LEU A 130 4.68 -4.75 16.06
N ALA A 131 4.01 -3.92 16.85
CA ALA A 131 3.43 -4.36 18.11
C ALA A 131 2.27 -5.32 17.80
N ALA A 132 2.11 -6.36 18.62
CA ALA A 132 0.88 -7.16 18.58
C ALA A 132 -0.31 -6.20 18.80
N GLY A 133 -1.33 -6.29 17.95
CA GLY A 133 -2.55 -5.50 18.12
C GLY A 133 -3.24 -5.87 19.44
N ASP A 134 -3.89 -4.89 20.06
CA ASP A 134 -4.94 -5.15 21.05
C ASP A 134 -6.12 -5.90 20.42
#